data_AF-A0A2V6LAV0-F1
#
_entry.id   AF-A0A2V6LAV0-F1
#
_cell.length_a   1.000
_cell.length_b   1.000
_cell.length_c   1.000
_cell.angle_alpha   90.00
_cell.angle_beta   90.00
_cell.angle_gamma   90.00
#
_symmetry.space_group_name_H-M   'P 1'
#
loop_
_entity.id
_entity.type
_entity.pdbx_description
1 polymer ?
#
loop_
_entity_poly.entity_id
_entity_poly.type
_entity_poly.pdbx_seq_one_letter_code
_entity_poly.pdbx_strand_id
1 'polypeptide(L)'
;MKHATYTIAVALFHCTASATPSPVAFESPCSCRGEHAKGRLSAKNDPALPPPDARPIQAVTPSDVYSSPGADAQLMCQSERTGGENMRFALTGRVVDVRIEMDGDLDIALQDATGNRARHCCHRNTGKTAMVRNPPNGFRLDQDALSISNNSMRKLNLNAAPTVAVIGKAFFGTGHALKSHINRRKHMPRYAAWEIHPVMKLDVR
;
A
#
# COMPACT_ATOMS: atom_id res chain seq x y z
N MET A 1 -54.74 -19.25 33.71
CA MET A 1 -53.58 -19.37 32.80
C MET A 1 -53.34 -17.99 32.19
N LYS A 2 -52.11 -17.48 32.13
CA LYS A 2 -51.82 -16.13 31.60
C LYS A 2 -51.22 -16.26 30.21
N HIS A 3 -51.86 -15.67 29.20
CA HIS A 3 -51.31 -15.59 27.85
C HIS A 3 -50.40 -14.37 27.74
N ALA A 4 -49.17 -14.56 27.25
CA ALA A 4 -48.24 -13.47 26.97
C ALA A 4 -48.25 -13.16 25.47
N THR A 5 -48.60 -11.93 25.13
CA THR A 5 -48.59 -11.43 23.74
C THR A 5 -47.16 -11.00 23.38
N TYR A 6 -46.57 -11.63 22.37
CA TYR A 6 -45.25 -11.24 21.86
C TYR A 6 -45.39 -10.28 20.67
N THR A 7 -44.89 -9.05 20.83
CA THR A 7 -44.80 -8.06 19.75
C THR A 7 -43.52 -8.30 18.95
N ILE A 8 -43.65 -8.69 17.68
CA ILE A 8 -42.51 -8.85 16.77
C ILE A 8 -42.15 -7.48 16.19
N ALA A 9 -41.02 -6.92 16.60
CA ALA A 9 -40.46 -5.72 16.00
C ALA A 9 -39.77 -6.07 14.68
N VAL A 10 -40.36 -5.71 13.54
CA VAL A 10 -39.75 -5.88 12.22
C VAL A 10 -38.68 -4.80 12.03
N ALA A 11 -37.41 -5.17 12.21
CA ALA A 11 -36.28 -4.31 11.88
C ALA A 11 -36.16 -4.18 10.34
N LEU A 12 -36.67 -3.08 9.78
CA LEU A 12 -36.51 -2.73 8.37
C LEU A 12 -35.04 -2.43 8.07
N PHE A 13 -34.32 -3.46 7.65
CA PHE A 13 -32.92 -3.38 7.24
C PHE A 13 -32.81 -2.57 5.93
N HIS A 14 -32.66 -1.26 6.07
CA HIS A 14 -32.48 -0.35 4.95
C HIS A 14 -31.11 -0.59 4.32
N CYS A 15 -31.07 -1.46 3.30
CA CYS A 15 -29.95 -1.52 2.36
C CYS A 15 -29.89 -0.19 1.60
N THR A 16 -29.16 0.77 2.15
CA THR A 16 -28.78 1.97 1.42
C THR A 16 -27.97 1.54 0.19
N ALA A 17 -28.44 1.95 -0.99
CA ALA A 17 -27.70 1.72 -2.22
C ALA A 17 -26.32 2.38 -2.06
N SER A 18 -25.24 1.58 -2.11
CA SER A 18 -23.89 2.11 -2.04
C SER A 18 -23.70 3.03 -3.24
N ALA A 19 -23.61 4.34 -3.00
CA ALA A 19 -23.22 5.29 -4.03
C ALA A 19 -21.94 4.79 -4.72
N THR A 20 -21.91 4.86 -6.05
CA THR A 20 -20.69 4.60 -6.81
C THR A 20 -19.58 5.50 -6.28
N PRO A 21 -18.42 4.95 -5.87
CA PRO A 21 -17.30 5.77 -5.42
C PRO A 21 -16.96 6.82 -6.48
N SER A 22 -16.66 8.05 -6.04
CA SER A 22 -16.21 9.08 -6.96
C SER A 22 -14.90 8.64 -7.63
N PRO A 23 -14.70 8.88 -8.94
CA PRO A 23 -13.46 8.54 -9.62
C PRO A 23 -12.26 9.18 -8.92
N VAL A 24 -11.17 8.42 -8.75
CA VAL A 24 -9.94 9.00 -8.20
C VAL A 24 -9.20 9.75 -9.29
N ALA A 25 -8.90 11.02 -9.07
CA ALA A 25 -8.07 11.82 -9.98
C ALA A 25 -6.72 12.12 -9.30
N PHE A 26 -5.60 11.75 -9.92
CA PHE A 26 -4.27 12.08 -9.39
C PHE A 26 -3.90 13.48 -9.86
N GLU A 27 -3.86 14.42 -8.91
CA GLU A 27 -3.55 15.83 -9.20
C GLU A 27 -2.05 16.07 -9.26
N SER A 28 -1.27 15.20 -8.61
CA SER A 28 0.18 15.15 -8.70
C SER A 28 0.68 13.73 -8.37
N PRO A 29 1.99 13.44 -8.47
CA PRO A 29 2.56 12.24 -7.86
C PRO A 29 2.33 12.16 -6.35
N CYS A 30 1.77 13.19 -5.71
CA CYS A 30 1.72 13.38 -4.28
C CYS A 30 0.37 13.86 -3.71
N SER A 31 -0.68 13.82 -4.53
CA SER A 31 -2.04 14.14 -4.14
C SER A 31 -2.99 13.46 -5.13
N CYS A 32 -4.07 12.88 -4.61
CA CYS A 32 -5.22 12.50 -5.41
C CYS A 32 -6.50 13.02 -4.76
N ARG A 33 -7.52 13.26 -5.58
CA ARG A 33 -8.86 13.65 -5.17
C ARG A 33 -9.80 12.48 -5.36
N GLY A 34 -10.68 12.24 -4.39
CA GLY A 34 -11.60 11.10 -4.41
C GLY A 34 -11.02 9.80 -3.84
N GLU A 35 -9.86 9.85 -3.18
CA GLU A 35 -9.29 8.73 -2.41
C GLU A 35 -10.37 8.10 -1.52
N HIS A 36 -10.50 6.77 -1.60
CA HIS A 36 -11.55 6.05 -0.88
C HIS A 36 -11.07 4.69 -0.36
N ALA A 37 -9.76 4.57 -0.08
CA ALA A 37 -9.15 3.42 0.57
C ALA A 37 -9.77 3.19 1.97
N LYS A 38 -10.61 2.16 2.11
CA LYS A 38 -11.33 1.86 3.38
C LYS A 38 -10.55 0.97 4.34
N GLY A 39 -9.63 0.15 3.82
CA GLY A 39 -8.91 -0.85 4.60
C GLY A 39 -7.76 -0.25 5.40
N ARG A 40 -7.87 -0.29 6.74
CA ARG A 40 -6.81 0.07 7.71
C ARG A 40 -6.21 1.47 7.46
N LEU A 41 -7.08 2.43 7.16
CA LEU A 41 -6.68 3.77 6.73
C LEU A 41 -5.80 4.50 7.77
N SER A 42 -6.01 4.28 9.07
CA SER A 42 -5.14 4.81 10.13
C SER A 42 -3.70 4.30 10.05
N ALA A 43 -3.52 3.02 9.67
CA ALA A 43 -2.21 2.44 9.44
C ALA A 43 -1.58 2.90 8.12
N LYS A 44 -2.37 3.06 7.04
CA LYS A 44 -1.90 3.64 5.77
C LYS A 44 -1.45 5.10 5.92
N ASN A 45 -2.16 5.88 6.74
CA ASN A 45 -1.95 7.31 6.94
C ASN A 45 -1.15 7.64 8.21
N ASP A 46 -0.28 6.72 8.66
CA ASP A 46 0.62 6.92 9.78
C ASP A 46 1.52 8.16 9.53
N PRO A 47 1.44 9.23 10.35
CA PRO A 47 2.18 10.47 10.14
C PRO A 47 3.65 10.38 10.59
N ALA A 48 4.16 9.18 10.90
CA ALA A 48 5.54 8.95 11.30
C ALA A 48 6.54 9.61 10.32
N LEU A 49 7.42 10.43 10.87
CA LEU A 49 8.57 10.98 10.15
C LEU A 49 9.72 9.96 10.06
N PRO A 50 10.69 10.16 9.15
CA PRO A 50 11.96 9.43 9.17
C PRO A 50 12.63 9.67 10.53
N PRO A 51 13.14 8.62 11.21
CA PRO A 51 13.82 8.83 12.48
C PRO A 51 15.14 9.59 12.24
N PRO A 52 15.52 10.53 13.14
CA PRO A 52 16.76 11.30 13.00
C PRO A 52 18.01 10.45 13.23
N ASP A 53 17.88 9.33 13.95
CA ASP A 53 18.89 8.30 14.10
C ASP A 53 18.60 7.13 13.16
N ALA A 54 19.59 6.71 12.38
CA ALA A 54 19.49 5.59 11.45
C ALA A 54 19.76 4.22 12.11
N ARG A 55 20.36 4.18 13.31
CA ARG A 55 20.68 2.94 14.04
C ARG A 55 19.50 1.97 14.26
N PRO A 56 18.25 2.42 14.55
CA PRO A 56 17.11 1.50 14.70
C PRO A 56 16.46 1.08 13.36
N ILE A 57 17.02 1.45 12.21
CA ILE A 57 16.46 1.09 10.89
C ILE A 57 17.14 -0.18 10.37
N GLN A 58 16.37 -1.23 10.14
CA GLN A 58 16.90 -2.46 9.54
C GLN A 58 17.03 -2.29 8.02
N ALA A 59 18.24 -2.48 7.47
CA ALA A 59 18.44 -2.57 6.03
C ALA A 59 17.90 -3.92 5.51
N VAL A 60 17.12 -3.88 4.42
CA VAL A 60 16.50 -5.08 3.81
C VAL A 60 16.44 -4.97 2.29
N THR A 61 16.45 -6.12 1.63
CA THR A 61 16.10 -6.29 0.22
C THR A 61 14.64 -6.69 0.05
N PRO A 62 14.04 -6.51 -1.14
CA PRO A 62 12.73 -7.07 -1.49
C PRO A 62 12.60 -8.57 -1.17
N SER A 63 13.68 -9.33 -1.28
CA SER A 63 13.69 -10.76 -0.96
C SER A 63 13.69 -11.08 0.52
N ASP A 64 14.29 -10.25 1.36
CA ASP A 64 14.20 -10.40 2.81
C ASP A 64 12.76 -10.15 3.26
N VAL A 65 12.12 -9.11 2.72
CA VAL A 65 10.71 -8.81 3.02
C VAL A 65 9.77 -9.87 2.42
N TYR A 66 10.06 -10.44 1.24
CA TYR A 66 9.31 -11.57 0.69
C TYR A 66 9.53 -12.88 1.47
N SER A 67 10.69 -13.08 2.08
CA SER A 67 11.01 -14.29 2.86
C SER A 67 10.57 -14.17 4.33
N SER A 68 10.22 -12.96 4.78
CA SER A 68 9.70 -12.72 6.12
C SER A 68 8.44 -13.56 6.40
N PRO A 69 8.23 -13.98 7.67
CA PRO A 69 6.99 -14.62 8.13
C PRO A 69 5.73 -13.81 7.79
N GLY A 70 4.56 -14.43 7.96
CA GLY A 70 3.28 -13.72 7.92
C GLY A 70 3.12 -12.67 9.02
N ALA A 71 1.96 -12.01 9.06
CA ALA A 71 1.59 -11.22 10.23
C ALA A 71 1.47 -12.15 11.46
N ASP A 72 2.04 -11.71 12.58
CA ASP A 72 1.99 -12.36 13.90
C ASP A 72 0.60 -12.26 14.55
N ALA A 73 -0.17 -11.23 14.19
CA ALA A 73 -1.53 -10.98 14.66
C ALA A 73 -2.62 -11.25 13.60
N GLN A 74 -3.84 -11.53 14.07
CA GLN A 74 -5.03 -11.55 13.23
C GLN A 74 -5.51 -10.12 12.94
N LEU A 75 -4.88 -9.48 11.96
CA LEU A 75 -5.23 -8.15 11.47
C LEU A 75 -6.56 -8.15 10.68
N MET A 76 -7.44 -7.19 11.00
CA MET A 76 -8.74 -6.95 10.35
C MET A 76 -8.74 -5.58 9.66
N CYS A 77 -9.81 -5.25 8.92
CA CYS A 77 -9.94 -3.99 8.19
C CYS A 77 -9.89 -2.73 9.08
N GLN A 78 -10.19 -2.83 10.37
CA GLN A 78 -10.12 -1.74 11.35
C GLN A 78 -8.83 -1.76 12.21
N SER A 79 -7.97 -2.77 12.07
CA SER A 79 -6.79 -2.90 12.94
C SER A 79 -5.77 -1.77 12.70
N GLU A 80 -5.33 -1.13 13.77
CA GLU A 80 -4.16 -0.23 13.75
C GLU A 80 -2.85 -1.00 13.51
N ARG A 81 -1.71 -0.29 13.44
CA ARG A 81 -0.38 -0.91 13.30
C ARG A 81 0.01 -1.64 14.57
N THR A 82 0.38 -2.92 14.46
CA THR A 82 0.87 -3.71 15.59
C THR A 82 2.08 -4.56 15.21
N GLY A 83 2.81 -5.06 16.21
CA GLY A 83 3.95 -5.97 16.04
C GLY A 83 4.94 -5.49 14.97
N GLY A 84 5.16 -6.34 13.96
CA GLY A 84 6.05 -6.07 12.83
C GLY A 84 5.76 -4.77 12.05
N GLU A 85 4.54 -4.23 12.10
CA GLU A 85 4.18 -2.99 11.39
C GLU A 85 4.72 -1.70 12.02
N ASN A 86 5.29 -1.81 13.21
CA ASN A 86 6.00 -0.73 13.86
C ASN A 86 7.51 -0.76 13.59
N MET A 87 8.03 -1.82 12.98
CA MET A 87 9.40 -1.91 12.52
C MET A 87 9.65 -0.97 11.33
N ARG A 88 10.84 -0.35 11.32
CA ARG A 88 11.31 0.54 10.26
C ARG A 88 12.38 -0.14 9.43
N PHE A 89 12.23 0.01 8.12
CA PHE A 89 13.07 -0.65 7.13
C PHE A 89 13.67 0.36 6.16
N ALA A 90 14.98 0.20 5.89
CA ALA A 90 15.67 0.84 4.78
C ALA A 90 15.70 -0.17 3.62
N LEU A 91 14.73 -0.04 2.72
CA LEU A 91 14.54 -0.95 1.60
C LEU A 91 15.21 -0.39 0.35
N THR A 92 16.07 -1.17 -0.30
CA THR A 92 16.67 -0.83 -1.61
C THR A 92 16.34 -1.92 -2.63
N GLY A 93 15.79 -1.54 -3.78
CA GLY A 93 15.40 -2.49 -4.82
C GLY A 93 15.16 -1.84 -6.19
N ARG A 94 15.17 -2.65 -7.24
CA ARG A 94 14.92 -2.24 -8.62
C ARG A 94 13.42 -2.20 -8.91
N VAL A 95 12.93 -1.10 -9.48
CA VAL A 95 11.51 -0.95 -9.86
C VAL A 95 11.18 -1.84 -11.05
N VAL A 96 10.11 -2.63 -10.96
CA VAL A 96 9.69 -3.60 -12.01
C VAL A 96 8.20 -3.61 -12.32
N ASP A 97 7.42 -2.86 -11.54
CA ASP A 97 6.00 -2.58 -11.79
C ASP A 97 5.66 -1.27 -11.06
N VAL A 98 4.78 -0.46 -11.64
CA VAL A 98 4.13 0.64 -10.92
C VAL A 98 2.67 0.63 -11.32
N ARG A 99 1.77 0.72 -10.33
CA ARG A 99 0.33 0.68 -10.54
C ARG A 99 -0.35 1.77 -9.73
N ILE A 100 -1.36 2.33 -10.37
CA ILE A 100 -2.38 3.14 -9.74
C ILE A 100 -3.56 2.22 -9.46
N GLU A 101 -3.94 2.10 -8.19
CA GLU A 101 -5.12 1.36 -7.77
C GLU A 101 -6.39 2.23 -7.84
N MET A 102 -7.56 1.58 -7.82
CA MET A 102 -8.86 2.26 -7.95
C MET A 102 -9.20 3.18 -6.76
N ASP A 103 -8.62 2.93 -5.59
CA ASP A 103 -8.92 3.62 -4.34
C ASP A 103 -7.99 4.79 -4.02
N GLY A 104 -6.95 5.01 -4.84
CA GLY A 104 -6.02 6.14 -4.78
C GLY A 104 -4.59 5.79 -4.38
N ASP A 105 -4.31 4.51 -4.19
CA ASP A 105 -2.98 4.05 -3.84
C ASP A 105 -2.03 3.93 -5.04
N LEU A 106 -0.75 4.18 -4.79
CA LEU A 106 0.34 3.96 -5.74
C LEU A 106 1.20 2.78 -5.26
N ASP A 107 1.02 1.62 -5.91
CA ASP A 107 1.79 0.39 -5.66
C ASP A 107 3.03 0.36 -6.57
N ILE A 108 4.22 0.32 -5.98
CA ILE A 108 5.53 0.24 -6.67
C ILE A 108 6.14 -1.12 -6.34
N ALA A 109 6.22 -2.01 -7.33
CA ALA A 109 6.82 -3.32 -7.14
C ALA A 109 8.34 -3.28 -7.35
N LEU A 110 9.07 -3.82 -6.37
CA LEU A 110 10.53 -3.95 -6.39
C LEU A 110 10.96 -5.41 -6.51
N GLN A 111 12.10 -5.64 -7.19
CA GLN A 111 12.96 -6.82 -7.02
C GLN A 111 14.28 -6.39 -6.37
N ASP A 112 15.07 -7.32 -5.85
CA ASP A 112 16.46 -7.03 -5.43
C ASP A 112 17.21 -6.24 -6.53
N ALA A 113 18.09 -5.33 -6.14
CA ALA A 113 18.82 -4.47 -7.08
C ALA A 113 19.65 -5.28 -8.11
N THR A 114 20.02 -6.53 -7.79
CA THR A 114 20.71 -7.50 -8.65
C THR A 114 19.78 -8.27 -9.61
N GLY A 115 18.46 -8.04 -9.57
CA GLY A 115 17.47 -8.49 -10.57
C GLY A 115 16.88 -9.90 -10.40
N ASN A 116 17.46 -10.75 -9.55
CA ASN A 116 17.24 -12.22 -9.64
C ASN A 116 16.14 -12.83 -8.73
N ARG A 117 15.32 -12.05 -8.03
CA ARG A 117 14.46 -12.60 -6.95
C ARG A 117 13.01 -12.12 -6.92
N ALA A 118 12.26 -12.52 -5.90
CA ALA A 118 10.82 -12.30 -5.77
C ALA A 118 10.43 -10.81 -5.65
N ARG A 119 9.13 -10.52 -5.78
CA ARG A 119 8.62 -9.14 -5.78
C ARG A 119 8.10 -8.71 -4.42
N HIS A 120 8.36 -7.45 -4.09
CA HIS A 120 7.85 -6.77 -2.91
C HIS A 120 7.09 -5.51 -3.34
N CYS A 121 6.04 -5.09 -2.62
CA CYS A 121 5.37 -3.81 -2.88
C CYS A 121 5.84 -2.72 -1.91
N CYS A 122 6.50 -1.69 -2.43
CA CYS A 122 6.46 -0.39 -1.78
C CYS A 122 5.08 0.20 -2.08
N HIS A 123 4.32 0.51 -1.04
CA HIS A 123 2.97 1.04 -1.17
C HIS A 123 2.93 2.45 -0.61
N ARG A 124 2.19 3.33 -1.28
CA ARG A 124 2.03 4.69 -0.78
C ARG A 124 0.63 5.21 -1.06
N ASN A 125 -0.05 5.57 0.02
CA ASN A 125 -1.23 6.40 -0.08
C ASN A 125 -0.82 7.80 -0.58
N THR A 126 -1.49 8.29 -1.61
CA THR A 126 -1.12 9.56 -2.24
C THR A 126 -1.61 10.79 -1.50
N GLY A 127 -2.42 10.66 -0.43
CA GLY A 127 -2.96 11.80 0.30
C GLY A 127 -1.95 12.79 0.94
N LYS A 128 -0.72 12.38 1.35
CA LYS A 128 0.18 13.26 2.15
C LYS A 128 1.70 13.29 1.86
N THR A 129 2.31 12.26 1.22
CA THR A 129 3.79 12.01 1.10
C THR A 129 4.77 13.18 1.37
N ALA A 130 5.46 13.82 0.40
CA ALA A 130 5.57 13.72 -1.08
C ALA A 130 6.78 12.84 -1.54
N MET A 131 6.96 12.52 -2.86
CA MET A 131 7.91 11.44 -3.25
C MET A 131 8.89 11.50 -4.45
N VAL A 132 8.75 12.31 -5.52
CA VAL A 132 9.72 12.24 -6.65
C VAL A 132 10.42 13.57 -6.88
N ARG A 133 11.75 13.57 -6.69
CA ARG A 133 12.66 14.56 -7.31
C ARG A 133 12.96 14.00 -8.71
N ASN A 134 12.70 14.74 -9.79
CA ASN A 134 13.12 14.30 -11.13
C ASN A 134 14.65 14.09 -11.11
N PRO A 135 15.18 12.86 -11.23
CA PRO A 135 16.59 12.69 -11.52
C PRO A 135 16.79 13.01 -13.02
N PRO A 136 18.00 13.42 -13.44
CA PRO A 136 18.32 13.53 -14.87
C PRO A 136 18.09 12.21 -15.64
N ASN A 137 18.12 11.07 -14.93
CA ASN A 137 18.24 9.72 -15.48
C ASN A 137 16.95 8.85 -15.36
N GLY A 138 15.76 9.44 -15.47
CA GLY A 138 14.65 8.73 -16.13
C GLY A 138 13.57 7.99 -15.30
N PHE A 139 13.42 8.21 -13.98
CA PHE A 139 12.17 7.84 -13.31
C PHE A 139 11.15 8.99 -13.34
N ARG A 140 10.44 9.12 -14.47
CA ARG A 140 9.20 9.91 -14.53
C ARG A 140 8.02 8.96 -14.40
N LEU A 141 7.20 9.19 -13.38
CA LEU A 141 5.79 8.86 -13.49
C LEU A 141 5.22 9.74 -14.60
N ASP A 142 4.61 9.12 -15.60
CA ASP A 142 3.98 9.83 -16.71
C ASP A 142 2.91 10.79 -16.16
N GLN A 143 3.09 12.08 -16.39
CA GLN A 143 2.21 13.13 -15.86
C GLN A 143 0.85 13.12 -16.57
N ASP A 144 0.83 12.70 -17.83
CA ASP A 144 -0.40 12.50 -18.60
C ASP A 144 -1.14 11.26 -18.08
N ALA A 145 -0.40 10.27 -17.57
CA ALA A 145 -0.99 9.11 -16.93
C ALA A 145 -1.59 9.38 -15.53
N LEU A 146 -1.06 10.38 -14.81
CA LEU A 146 -1.61 10.84 -13.52
C LEU A 146 -2.86 11.71 -13.72
N SER A 147 -2.87 12.56 -14.75
CA SER A 147 -3.95 13.54 -15.01
C SER A 147 -5.32 12.95 -15.38
N ILE A 148 -5.48 11.62 -15.33
CA ILE A 148 -6.67 10.87 -15.74
C ILE A 148 -7.49 10.46 -14.50
N SER A 149 -8.80 10.74 -14.52
CA SER A 149 -9.74 10.18 -13.55
C SER A 149 -9.86 8.68 -13.75
N ASN A 150 -9.58 7.92 -12.69
CA ASN A 150 -9.39 6.50 -12.77
C ASN A 150 -10.55 5.71 -12.13
N ASN A 151 -11.12 4.80 -12.92
CA ASN A 151 -12.19 3.87 -12.54
C ASN A 151 -11.72 2.40 -12.55
N SER A 152 -10.43 2.14 -12.76
CA SER A 152 -9.85 0.79 -12.88
C SER A 152 -8.41 0.73 -12.36
N MET A 153 -7.90 -0.45 -11.99
CA MET A 153 -6.46 -0.59 -11.71
C MET A 153 -5.68 -0.34 -13.00
N ARG A 154 -4.71 0.58 -12.97
CA ARG A 154 -3.87 0.92 -14.14
C ARG A 154 -2.40 0.70 -13.85
N LYS A 155 -1.76 -0.16 -14.64
CA LYS A 155 -0.30 -0.26 -14.71
C LYS A 155 0.28 0.92 -15.50
N LEU A 156 1.35 1.51 -14.98
CA LEU A 156 2.11 2.57 -15.65
C LEU A 156 3.25 1.99 -16.48
N ASN A 157 3.58 2.66 -17.58
CA ASN A 157 4.73 2.32 -18.40
C ASN A 157 6.03 2.79 -17.71
N LEU A 158 7.05 1.94 -17.74
CA LEU A 158 8.35 2.21 -17.15
C LEU A 158 9.38 2.41 -18.27
N ASN A 159 9.78 3.66 -18.51
CA ASN A 159 10.80 4.01 -19.50
C ASN A 159 12.21 3.54 -19.06
N ALA A 160 12.41 3.41 -17.75
CA ALA A 160 13.56 2.80 -17.13
C ALA A 160 13.10 2.00 -15.90
N ALA A 161 13.93 1.02 -15.49
CA ALA A 161 13.76 0.26 -14.27
C ALA A 161 14.92 0.62 -13.31
N PRO A 162 14.85 1.79 -12.65
CA PRO A 162 15.90 2.31 -11.77
C PRO A 162 16.01 1.49 -10.49
N THR A 163 17.11 1.68 -9.75
CA THR A 163 17.16 1.27 -8.35
C THR A 163 16.57 2.40 -7.51
N VAL A 164 15.72 2.06 -6.55
CA VAL A 164 15.21 3.02 -5.57
C VAL A 164 15.57 2.58 -4.16
N ALA A 165 15.79 3.54 -3.28
CA ALA A 165 15.92 3.34 -1.85
C ALA A 165 14.86 4.15 -1.10
N VAL A 166 14.37 3.60 0.01
CA VAL A 166 13.33 4.22 0.81
C VAL A 166 13.40 3.78 2.27
N ILE A 167 13.13 4.71 3.18
CA ILE A 167 12.85 4.40 4.59
C ILE A 167 11.33 4.41 4.79
N GLY A 168 10.81 3.36 5.41
CA GLY A 168 9.38 3.21 5.67
C GLY A 168 9.07 2.27 6.82
N LYS A 169 7.79 2.22 7.22
CA LYS A 169 7.27 1.22 8.17
C LYS A 169 6.65 0.05 7.39
N ALA A 170 6.80 -1.18 7.88
CA ALA A 170 6.13 -2.32 7.25
C ALA A 170 4.61 -2.25 7.43
N PHE A 171 3.83 -2.72 6.47
CA PHE A 171 2.37 -2.80 6.56
C PHE A 171 1.90 -4.12 5.98
N PHE A 172 0.94 -4.78 6.63
CA PHE A 172 0.38 -6.01 6.11
C PHE A 172 -0.91 -5.74 5.34
N GLY A 173 -0.87 -5.95 4.02
CA GLY A 173 -1.98 -5.76 3.10
C GLY A 173 -3.05 -6.85 3.26
N THR A 174 -3.84 -6.80 4.33
CA THR A 174 -4.86 -7.82 4.67
C THR A 174 -5.88 -8.07 3.56
N GLY A 175 -6.23 -7.05 2.78
CA GLY A 175 -7.12 -7.19 1.61
C GLY A 175 -6.51 -7.97 0.44
N HIS A 176 -5.18 -8.08 0.38
CA HIS A 176 -4.45 -8.84 -0.64
C HIS A 176 -3.89 -10.16 -0.13
N ALA A 177 -3.63 -10.29 1.17
CA ALA A 177 -3.08 -11.48 1.80
C ALA A 177 -3.98 -12.73 1.63
N LEU A 178 -3.38 -13.91 1.76
CA LEU A 178 -4.14 -15.15 1.95
C LEU A 178 -4.74 -15.19 3.37
N LYS A 179 -5.90 -15.86 3.54
CA LYS A 179 -6.64 -15.94 4.81
C LYS A 179 -5.82 -16.50 5.98
N SER A 180 -4.77 -17.27 5.70
CA SER A 180 -3.81 -17.80 6.68
C SER A 180 -2.76 -16.78 7.14
N HIS A 181 -2.86 -15.53 6.72
CA HIS A 181 -1.92 -14.43 7.00
C HIS A 181 -0.47 -14.70 6.59
N ILE A 182 -0.23 -15.73 5.74
CA ILE A 182 1.07 -15.95 5.12
C ILE A 182 1.42 -14.78 4.20
N ASN A 183 2.71 -14.49 4.07
CA ASN A 183 3.25 -13.34 3.35
C ASN A 183 3.17 -13.48 1.80
N ARG A 184 1.98 -13.75 1.25
CA ARG A 184 1.75 -13.94 -0.19
C ARG A 184 0.42 -13.30 -0.58
N ARG A 185 0.40 -12.51 -1.65
CA ARG A 185 -0.86 -11.96 -2.18
C ARG A 185 -1.67 -13.05 -2.89
N LYS A 186 -2.95 -13.20 -2.53
CA LYS A 186 -3.91 -14.21 -3.02
C LYS A 186 -3.98 -14.33 -4.55
N HIS A 187 -3.96 -13.19 -5.25
CA HIS A 187 -4.05 -13.13 -6.71
C HIS A 187 -2.69 -12.86 -7.39
N MET A 188 -1.61 -12.72 -6.61
CA MET A 188 -0.27 -12.41 -7.09
C MET A 188 0.79 -13.10 -6.20
N PRO A 189 0.90 -14.45 -6.22
CA PRO A 189 1.72 -15.19 -5.25
C PRO A 189 3.23 -14.90 -5.34
N ARG A 190 3.69 -14.27 -6.44
CA ARG A 190 5.08 -13.77 -6.59
C ARG A 190 5.37 -12.48 -5.81
N TYR A 191 4.35 -11.90 -5.15
CA TYR A 191 4.41 -10.65 -4.41
C TYR A 191 4.17 -10.89 -2.91
N ALA A 192 4.95 -10.21 -2.08
CA ALA A 192 4.78 -10.15 -0.63
C ALA A 192 3.40 -9.55 -0.27
N ALA A 193 2.82 -10.03 0.83
CA ALA A 193 1.66 -9.39 1.47
C ALA A 193 2.10 -8.31 2.47
N TRP A 194 3.35 -8.38 2.95
CA TRP A 194 4.03 -7.20 3.47
C TRP A 194 4.24 -6.15 2.38
N GLU A 195 4.10 -4.91 2.79
CA GLU A 195 4.43 -3.70 2.05
C GLU A 195 5.40 -2.86 2.89
N ILE A 196 6.17 -1.98 2.26
CA ILE A 196 6.85 -0.89 2.96
C ILE A 196 6.14 0.41 2.62
N HIS A 197 5.64 1.11 3.64
CA HIS A 197 4.99 2.41 3.54
C HIS A 197 6.01 3.52 3.80
N PRO A 198 6.41 4.30 2.76
CA PRO A 198 7.46 5.31 2.87
C PRO A 198 7.12 6.43 3.84
N VAL A 199 8.08 6.78 4.70
CA VAL A 199 8.04 7.99 5.55
C VAL A 199 8.87 9.14 4.97
N MET A 200 9.50 8.93 3.80
CA MET A 200 10.33 9.90 3.09
C MET A 200 10.06 9.86 1.58
N LYS A 201 10.69 10.76 0.82
CA LYS A 201 10.78 10.68 -0.64
C LYS A 201 11.52 9.41 -1.08
N LEU A 202 11.20 8.87 -2.26
CA LEU A 202 12.01 7.81 -2.87
C LEU A 202 13.34 8.43 -3.34
N ASP A 203 14.44 7.82 -2.90
CA ASP A 203 15.77 8.06 -3.44
C ASP A 203 15.91 7.24 -4.73
N VAL A 204 16.09 7.89 -5.88
CA VAL A 204 16.21 7.23 -7.18
C VAL A 204 17.69 7.25 -7.61
N ARG A 205 18.22 6.07 -7.91
CA ARG A 205 19.63 5.79 -8.22
C ARG A 205 19.81 5.24 -9.63
#